data_AF-A0A9D1VJ79-F1
#
_entry.id   AF-A0A9D1VJ79-F1
#
_cell.length_a   1.000
_cell.length_b   1.000
_cell.length_c   1.000
_cell.angle_alpha   90.00
_cell.angle_beta   90.00
_cell.angle_gamma   90.00
#
_symmetry.space_group_name_H-M   'P 1'
#
loop_
_entity.id
_entity.type
_entity.pdbx_description
1 polymer ?
#
loop_
_entity_poly.entity_id
_entity_poly.type
_entity_poly.pdbx_seq_one_letter_code
_entity_poly.pdbx_strand_id
1 'polypeptide(L)'
;MAKAKAKTYTITDIARLCGVAVSSVSDYIRKHDLKPTEIGDHNAKLFTYQDFKQIKDYYENKARNQAKTTRTDYKDELIRQLKSENEMLRQQLAIKDKQIAESHKLITQVNQLSSQTNKIASQAQQLDLIKNNHQITSHSTTHDNTNEDKNQPPKHQSFFHRLFNN
;
A
#
# COMPACT_ATOMS: atom_id res chain seq x y z
N MET A 1 -62.16 17.55 49.49
CA MET A 1 -61.07 16.74 48.90
C MET A 1 -60.70 17.35 47.55
N ALA A 2 -59.65 18.16 47.46
CA ALA A 2 -59.21 18.75 46.20
C ALA A 2 -58.46 17.68 45.38
N LYS A 3 -58.95 17.37 44.16
CA LYS A 3 -58.24 16.49 43.23
C LYS A 3 -56.95 17.18 42.81
N ALA A 4 -55.80 16.55 43.04
CA ALA A 4 -54.53 17.03 42.52
C ALA A 4 -54.61 17.10 40.98
N LYS A 5 -54.24 18.23 40.39
CA LYS A 5 -54.21 18.38 38.92
C LYS A 5 -53.14 17.44 38.37
N ALA A 6 -53.52 16.58 37.44
CA ALA A 6 -52.58 15.71 36.76
C ALA A 6 -51.58 16.56 35.94
N LYS A 7 -50.32 16.13 35.89
CA LYS A 7 -49.28 16.85 35.15
C LYS A 7 -49.54 16.74 33.65
N THR A 8 -49.74 17.88 33.00
CA THR A 8 -49.95 18.00 31.56
C THR A 8 -48.75 18.65 30.88
N TYR A 9 -48.61 18.43 29.58
CA TYR A 9 -47.48 18.91 28.78
C TYR A 9 -47.96 19.54 27.48
N THR A 10 -47.38 20.68 27.10
CA THR A 10 -47.57 21.23 25.76
C THR A 10 -46.67 20.54 24.74
N ILE A 11 -46.97 20.69 23.45
CA ILE A 11 -46.10 20.20 22.37
C ILE A 11 -44.68 20.77 22.49
N THR A 12 -44.57 22.04 22.88
CA THR A 12 -43.29 22.72 23.10
C THR A 12 -42.52 22.11 24.27
N ASP A 13 -43.19 21.79 25.37
CA ASP A 13 -42.54 21.13 26.52
C ASP A 13 -42.03 19.74 26.13
N ILE A 14 -42.85 18.97 25.42
CA ILE A 14 -42.49 17.62 24.95
C ILE A 14 -41.28 17.71 24.01
N ALA A 15 -41.29 18.66 23.06
CA ALA A 15 -40.19 18.88 22.12
C ALA A 15 -38.89 19.22 22.85
N ARG A 16 -38.94 20.14 23.81
CA ARG A 16 -37.79 20.53 24.63
C ARG A 16 -37.25 19.37 25.45
N LEU A 17 -38.12 18.62 26.11
CA LEU A 17 -37.74 17.48 26.97
C LEU A 17 -37.22 16.28 26.17
N CYS A 18 -37.69 16.10 24.93
CA CYS A 18 -37.22 15.04 24.04
C CYS A 18 -36.03 15.47 23.18
N GLY A 19 -35.64 16.74 23.19
CA GLY A 19 -34.54 17.28 22.37
C GLY A 19 -34.82 17.25 20.86
N VAL A 20 -36.07 17.42 20.46
CA VAL A 20 -36.50 17.37 19.05
C VAL A 20 -37.26 18.63 18.64
N ALA A 21 -37.43 18.85 17.34
CA ALA A 21 -38.23 19.96 16.84
C ALA A 21 -39.72 19.81 17.21
N VAL A 22 -40.40 20.94 17.41
CA VAL A 22 -41.86 21.01 17.66
C VAL A 22 -42.65 20.38 16.52
N SER A 23 -42.18 20.55 15.28
CA SER A 23 -42.75 19.91 14.09
C SER A 23 -42.72 18.39 14.19
N SER A 24 -41.61 17.81 14.65
CA SER A 24 -41.48 16.36 14.84
C SER A 24 -42.50 15.83 15.84
N VAL A 25 -42.65 16.49 16.99
CA VAL A 25 -43.66 16.11 17.99
C VAL A 25 -45.07 16.25 17.41
N SER A 26 -45.34 17.32 16.67
CA SER A 26 -46.62 17.55 15.99
C SER A 26 -46.92 16.46 14.96
N ASP A 27 -45.92 16.04 14.20
CA ASP A 27 -46.04 14.96 13.23
C ASP A 27 -46.30 13.61 13.91
N TYR A 28 -45.64 13.35 15.03
CA TYR A 28 -45.90 12.15 15.82
C TYR A 28 -47.35 12.13 16.33
N ILE A 29 -47.79 13.24 16.94
CA ILE A 29 -49.16 13.39 17.44
C ILE A 29 -50.18 13.15 16.31
N ARG A 30 -49.93 13.70 15.12
CA ARG A 30 -50.80 13.50 13.94
C ARG A 30 -50.79 12.05 13.44
N LYS A 31 -49.62 11.40 13.41
CA LYS A 31 -49.49 10.02 12.93
C LYS A 31 -50.11 8.98 13.87
N HIS A 32 -50.15 9.31 15.16
CA HIS A 32 -50.68 8.43 16.21
C HIS A 32 -52.05 8.89 16.70
N ASP A 33 -52.68 9.85 16.02
CA ASP A 33 -54.00 10.41 16.32
C ASP A 33 -54.19 10.79 17.80
N LEU A 34 -53.14 11.32 18.44
CA LEU A 34 -53.18 11.70 19.85
C LEU A 34 -54.06 12.94 20.04
N LYS A 35 -55.06 12.83 20.91
CA LYS A 35 -55.98 13.92 21.21
C LYS A 35 -55.52 14.69 22.45
N PRO A 36 -55.54 16.03 22.42
CA PRO A 36 -55.30 16.82 23.62
C PRO A 36 -56.31 16.46 24.70
N THR A 37 -55.84 16.32 25.93
CA THR A 37 -56.69 16.07 27.10
C THR A 37 -57.47 17.32 27.49
N GLU A 38 -56.78 18.46 27.43
CA GLU A 38 -57.34 19.76 27.80
C GLU A 38 -56.78 20.84 26.87
N ILE A 39 -57.48 21.96 26.82
CA ILE A 39 -57.00 23.18 26.19
C ILE A 39 -56.63 24.14 27.32
N GLY A 40 -55.34 24.44 27.44
CA GLY A 40 -54.81 25.39 28.42
C GLY A 40 -54.89 26.84 27.93
N ASP A 41 -54.20 27.72 28.64
CA ASP A 41 -54.14 29.15 28.30
C ASP A 41 -53.67 29.36 26.85
N HIS A 42 -54.20 30.39 26.21
CA HIS A 42 -53.91 30.73 24.81
C HIS A 42 -54.16 29.58 23.81
N ASN A 43 -55.17 28.74 24.07
CA ASN A 43 -55.52 27.58 23.24
C ASN A 43 -54.38 26.54 23.13
N ALA A 44 -53.50 26.47 24.15
CA ALA A 44 -52.43 25.49 24.16
C ALA A 44 -52.99 24.07 24.31
N LYS A 45 -52.65 23.19 23.37
CA LYS A 45 -53.01 21.77 23.44
C LYS A 45 -52.20 21.08 24.53
N LEU A 46 -52.89 20.56 25.55
CA LEU A 46 -52.27 19.86 26.68
C LEU A 46 -52.43 18.35 26.53
N PHE A 47 -51.34 17.63 26.70
CA PHE A 47 -51.26 16.17 26.62
C PHE A 47 -50.94 15.57 27.97
N THR A 48 -51.36 14.33 28.20
CA THR A 48 -51.10 13.64 29.46
C THR A 48 -49.62 13.29 29.62
N TYR A 49 -49.22 12.96 30.84
CA TYR A 49 -47.93 12.33 31.10
C TYR A 49 -47.73 11.02 30.32
N GLN A 50 -48.79 10.26 30.05
CA GLN A 50 -48.69 9.01 29.29
C GLN A 50 -48.33 9.28 27.83
N ASP A 51 -48.98 10.27 27.20
CA ASP A 51 -48.66 10.70 25.84
C ASP A 51 -47.21 11.20 25.76
N PHE A 52 -46.79 12.02 26.73
CA PHE A 52 -45.39 12.45 26.84
C PHE A 52 -44.43 11.26 26.93
N LYS A 53 -44.72 10.28 27.80
CA LYS A 53 -43.87 9.10 27.97
C LYS A 53 -43.77 8.29 26.68
N GLN A 54 -44.88 8.08 25.97
CA GLN A 54 -44.88 7.38 24.69
C GLN A 54 -44.03 8.10 23.64
N ILE A 55 -44.20 9.43 23.52
CA ILE A 55 -43.42 10.25 22.59
C ILE A 55 -41.93 10.19 22.93
N LYS A 56 -41.59 10.30 24.22
CA LYS A 56 -40.21 10.22 24.71
C LYS A 56 -39.59 8.86 24.39
N ASP A 57 -40.27 7.78 24.73
CA ASP A 57 -39.80 6.40 24.48
C ASP A 57 -39.57 6.17 22.96
N TYR A 58 -40.45 6.69 22.10
CA TYR A 58 -40.28 6.64 20.64
C TYR A 58 -39.01 7.34 20.17
N TYR A 59 -38.79 8.59 20.56
CA TYR A 59 -37.64 9.37 20.09
C TYR A 59 -36.31 8.84 20.64
N GLU A 60 -36.28 8.35 21.88
CA GLU A 60 -35.09 7.70 22.42
C GLU A 60 -34.74 6.40 21.67
N ASN A 61 -35.73 5.60 21.29
CA ASN A 61 -35.51 4.38 20.52
C ASN A 61 -35.10 4.69 19.07
N LYS A 62 -35.72 5.71 18.47
CA LYS A 62 -35.38 6.17 17.11
C LYS A 62 -33.94 6.66 17.03
N ALA A 63 -33.46 7.41 18.02
CA ALA A 63 -32.07 7.87 18.10
C ALA A 63 -31.10 6.68 18.27
N ARG A 64 -31.42 5.74 19.17
CA ARG A 64 -30.62 4.52 19.40
C ARG A 64 -30.50 3.65 18.16
N ASN A 65 -31.59 3.46 17.40
CA ASN A 65 -31.59 2.62 16.20
C ASN A 65 -30.85 3.27 15.03
N GLN A 66 -30.97 4.58 14.85
CA GLN A 66 -30.19 5.30 13.84
C GLN A 66 -28.68 5.22 14.13
N ALA A 67 -28.27 5.44 15.39
CA ALA A 67 -26.86 5.34 15.80
C ALA A 67 -26.28 3.91 15.62
N LYS A 68 -27.10 2.88 15.83
CA LYS A 68 -26.70 1.48 15.56
C LYS A 68 -26.51 1.22 14.06
N THR A 69 -27.44 1.70 13.25
CA THR A 69 -27.41 1.50 11.78
C THR A 69 -26.17 2.18 11.19
N THR A 70 -25.95 3.46 11.48
CA THR A 70 -24.76 4.19 10.99
C THR A 70 -23.44 3.57 11.45
N ARG A 71 -23.37 3.04 12.68
CA ARG A 71 -22.18 2.35 13.17
C ARG A 71 -21.92 1.02 12.46
N THR A 72 -22.95 0.27 12.13
CA THR A 72 -22.83 -0.99 11.38
C THR A 72 -22.40 -0.72 9.94
N ASP A 73 -23.06 0.25 9.29
CA ASP A 73 -22.75 0.61 7.90
C ASP A 73 -21.30 1.09 7.75
N TYR A 74 -20.80 1.91 8.69
CA TYR A 74 -19.41 2.36 8.69
C TYR A 74 -18.41 1.21 8.85
N LYS A 75 -18.71 0.23 9.71
CA LYS A 75 -17.84 -0.94 9.92
C LYS A 75 -17.79 -1.81 8.67
N ASP A 76 -18.93 -2.04 8.03
CA ASP A 76 -19.00 -2.88 6.83
C ASP A 76 -18.25 -2.24 5.64
N GLU A 77 -18.35 -0.92 5.49
CA GLU A 77 -17.58 -0.18 4.49
C GLU A 77 -16.07 -0.24 4.78
N LEU A 78 -15.65 -0.03 6.04
CA LEU A 78 -14.25 -0.16 6.43
C LEU A 78 -13.70 -1.57 6.17
N ILE A 79 -14.49 -2.61 6.47
CA ILE A 79 -14.11 -4.01 6.18
C ILE A 79 -13.94 -4.22 4.67
N ARG A 80 -14.82 -3.67 3.83
CA ARG A 80 -14.69 -3.76 2.37
C ARG A 80 -13.42 -3.09 1.88
N GLN A 81 -13.12 -1.88 2.36
CA GLN A 81 -11.91 -1.14 2.00
C GLN A 81 -10.65 -1.92 2.38
N LEU A 82 -10.57 -2.42 3.62
CA LEU A 82 -9.43 -3.20 4.09
C LEU A 82 -9.23 -4.51 3.33
N LYS A 83 -10.32 -5.17 2.91
CA LYS A 83 -10.25 -6.38 2.06
C LYS A 83 -9.70 -6.05 0.67
N SER A 84 -10.21 -4.99 0.04
CA SER A 84 -9.73 -4.54 -1.26
C SER A 84 -8.25 -4.16 -1.22
N GLU A 85 -7.81 -3.46 -0.17
CA GLU A 85 -6.41 -3.09 0.01
C GLU A 85 -5.53 -4.33 0.19
N ASN A 86 -5.96 -5.31 1.00
CA ASN A 86 -5.24 -6.57 1.17
C ASN A 86 -5.10 -7.35 -0.14
N GLU A 87 -6.14 -7.40 -0.97
CA GLU A 87 -6.07 -8.07 -2.27
C GLU A 87 -5.07 -7.38 -3.21
N MET A 88 -5.10 -6.05 -3.28
CA MET A 88 -4.12 -5.28 -4.06
C MET A 88 -2.69 -5.50 -3.56
N LEU A 89 -2.47 -5.50 -2.25
CA LEU A 89 -1.14 -5.74 -1.67
C LEU A 89 -0.66 -7.17 -1.97
N ARG A 90 -1.54 -8.17 -1.90
CA ARG A 90 -1.21 -9.56 -2.27
C ARG A 90 -0.84 -9.69 -3.73
N GLN A 91 -1.56 -9.01 -4.63
CA GLN A 91 -1.22 -9.00 -6.06
C GLN A 91 0.14 -8.34 -6.31
N GLN A 92 0.43 -7.22 -5.65
CA GLN A 92 1.73 -6.56 -5.75
C GLN A 92 2.86 -7.43 -5.23
N LEU A 93 2.67 -8.15 -4.12
CA LEU A 93 3.64 -9.11 -3.61
C LEU A 93 3.90 -10.21 -4.64
N ALA A 94 2.85 -10.82 -5.21
CA ALA A 94 3.00 -11.86 -6.22
C ALA A 94 3.75 -11.38 -7.48
N ILE A 95 3.54 -10.13 -7.90
CA ILE A 95 4.29 -9.53 -9.02
C ILE A 95 5.77 -9.35 -8.63
N LYS A 96 6.05 -8.82 -7.44
CA LYS A 96 7.43 -8.64 -6.96
C LYS A 96 8.17 -9.97 -6.80
N ASP A 97 7.50 -11.01 -6.29
CA ASP A 97 8.08 -12.35 -6.16
C ASP A 97 8.46 -12.93 -7.53
N LYS A 98 7.62 -12.74 -8.56
CA LYS A 98 7.95 -13.13 -9.94
C LYS A 98 9.17 -12.37 -10.47
N GLN A 99 9.24 -11.05 -10.26
CA GLN A 99 10.39 -10.24 -10.66
C GLN A 99 11.69 -10.68 -9.97
N ILE A 100 11.63 -11.04 -8.69
CA ILE A 100 12.76 -11.59 -7.94
C ILE A 100 13.19 -12.94 -8.54
N ALA A 101 12.25 -13.84 -8.83
CA ALA A 101 12.55 -15.13 -9.43
C ALA A 101 13.21 -15.00 -10.82
N GLU A 102 12.72 -14.08 -11.66
CA GLU A 102 13.33 -13.77 -12.96
C GLU A 102 14.73 -13.19 -12.81
N SER A 103 14.92 -12.26 -11.88
CA SER A 103 16.23 -11.68 -11.58
C SER A 103 17.24 -12.73 -11.12
N HIS A 104 16.83 -13.64 -10.24
CA HIS A 104 17.67 -14.77 -9.82
C HIS A 104 18.05 -15.67 -10.99
N LYS A 105 17.11 -15.97 -11.90
CA LYS A 105 17.38 -16.76 -13.11
C LYS A 105 18.41 -16.07 -14.03
N LEU A 106 18.35 -14.75 -14.16
CA LEU A 106 19.33 -13.97 -14.93
C LEU A 106 20.71 -13.99 -14.26
N ILE A 107 20.78 -13.83 -12.93
CA ILE A 107 22.03 -13.91 -12.17
C ILE A 107 22.69 -15.29 -12.37
N THR A 108 21.91 -16.37 -12.30
CA THR A 108 22.42 -17.72 -12.56
C THR A 108 23.00 -17.86 -13.97
N GLN A 109 22.32 -17.34 -14.99
CA GLN A 109 22.82 -17.37 -16.37
C GLN A 109 24.11 -16.56 -16.54
N VAL A 110 24.18 -15.37 -15.95
CA VAL A 110 25.39 -14.53 -15.98
C VAL A 110 26.55 -15.23 -15.29
N ASN A 111 26.33 -15.85 -14.14
CA ASN A 111 27.37 -16.58 -13.42
C ASN A 111 27.88 -17.80 -14.23
N GLN A 112 26.99 -18.51 -14.91
CA GLN A 112 27.37 -19.62 -15.79
C GLN A 112 28.21 -19.15 -16.98
N LEU A 113 27.77 -18.10 -17.67
CA LEU A 113 28.51 -17.49 -18.78
C LEU A 113 29.87 -16.96 -18.32
N SER A 114 29.94 -16.27 -17.19
CA SER A 114 31.19 -15.79 -16.61
C SER A 114 32.16 -16.94 -16.31
N SER A 115 31.67 -18.04 -15.73
CA SER A 115 32.48 -19.25 -15.51
C SER A 115 33.02 -19.84 -16.82
N GLN A 116 32.20 -19.89 -17.87
CA GLN A 116 32.63 -20.36 -19.20
C GLN A 116 33.68 -19.44 -19.82
N THR A 117 33.47 -18.12 -19.77
CA THR A 117 34.42 -17.12 -20.26
C THR A 117 35.76 -17.22 -19.54
N ASN A 118 35.76 -17.40 -18.21
CA ASN A 118 37.00 -17.57 -17.43
C ASN A 118 37.75 -18.87 -17.82
N LYS A 119 37.01 -19.96 -18.11
CA LYS A 119 37.62 -21.21 -18.63
C LYS A 119 38.24 -21.01 -20.00
N ILE A 120 37.56 -20.31 -20.91
CA ILE A 120 38.09 -20.01 -22.25
C ILE A 120 39.30 -19.09 -22.16
N ALA A 121 39.25 -18.03 -21.36
CA ALA A 121 40.36 -17.11 -21.17
C ALA A 121 41.60 -17.82 -20.61
N SER A 122 41.44 -18.69 -19.61
CA SER A 122 42.55 -19.49 -19.06
C SER A 122 43.10 -20.52 -20.05
N GLN A 123 42.25 -21.13 -20.89
CA GLN A 123 42.71 -21.99 -21.98
C GLN A 123 43.49 -21.21 -23.05
N ALA A 124 43.02 -20.03 -23.45
CA ALA A 124 43.71 -19.18 -24.39
C ALA A 124 45.10 -18.76 -23.87
N GLN A 125 45.19 -18.36 -22.60
CA GLN A 125 46.46 -18.05 -21.95
C GLN A 125 47.43 -19.24 -21.95
N GLN A 126 46.95 -20.46 -21.66
CA GLN A 126 47.77 -21.67 -21.72
C GLN A 126 48.25 -21.96 -23.15
N LEU A 127 47.40 -21.81 -24.15
CA LEU A 127 47.77 -22.00 -25.56
C LEU A 127 48.83 -20.99 -26.02
N ASP A 128 48.71 -19.72 -25.63
CA ASP A 128 49.69 -18.70 -25.96
C ASP A 128 51.05 -18.97 -25.30
N LEU A 129 51.06 -19.44 -24.04
CA LEU A 129 52.29 -19.88 -23.36
C LEU A 129 52.96 -21.05 -24.10
N ILE A 130 52.18 -22.06 -24.53
CA ILE A 130 52.70 -23.22 -25.27
C ILE A 130 53.28 -22.79 -26.63
N LYS A 131 52.59 -21.90 -27.37
CA LYS A 131 53.06 -21.39 -28.67
C LYS A 131 54.35 -20.60 -28.55
N ASN A 132 54.46 -19.72 -27.56
CA ASN A 132 55.67 -18.95 -27.31
C ASN A 132 56.85 -19.88 -26.95
N ASN A 133 56.62 -20.93 -26.17
CA ASN A 133 57.66 -21.89 -25.83
C ASN A 133 58.16 -22.68 -27.06
N HIS A 134 57.26 -23.06 -27.97
CA HIS A 134 57.63 -23.75 -29.22
C HIS A 134 58.42 -22.85 -30.19
N GLN A 135 58.16 -21.54 -30.23
CA GLN A 135 58.96 -20.61 -31.04
C GLN A 135 60.40 -20.48 -30.53
N ILE A 136 60.62 -20.52 -29.21
CA ILE A 136 61.97 -20.47 -28.62
C ILE A 136 62.74 -21.76 -28.97
N THR A 137 62.10 -22.93 -28.95
CA THR A 137 62.77 -24.20 -29.27
C THR A 137 62.99 -24.40 -30.77
N SER A 138 62.17 -23.80 -31.64
CA SER A 138 62.27 -23.96 -33.11
C SER A 138 63.34 -23.07 -33.76
N HIS A 139 63.87 -22.06 -33.06
CA HIS A 139 64.95 -21.21 -33.54
C HIS A 139 66.35 -21.60 -33.03
N SER A 140 66.47 -22.67 -32.24
CA SER A 140 67.76 -23.16 -31.76
C SER A 140 68.27 -24.33 -32.61
N THR A 141 68.45 -24.09 -33.90
CA THR A 141 69.38 -24.90 -34.71
C THR A 141 69.88 -24.06 -35.87
N THR A 142 71.19 -24.04 -36.06
CA THR A 142 71.97 -23.29 -37.07
C THR A 142 72.24 -21.82 -36.76
N HIS A 143 73.39 -21.51 -36.15
CA HIS A 143 74.51 -21.03 -36.97
C HIS A 143 75.84 -21.08 -36.21
N ASP A 144 76.85 -21.16 -37.06
CA ASP A 144 78.24 -21.47 -36.87
C ASP A 144 79.03 -20.48 -36.00
N ASN A 145 80.13 -21.00 -35.48
CA ASN A 145 81.08 -20.38 -34.58
C ASN A 145 82.02 -19.47 -35.41
N THR A 146 82.00 -18.16 -35.21
CA THR A 146 83.17 -17.30 -35.52
C THR A 146 83.14 -16.02 -34.68
N ASN A 147 84.33 -15.71 -34.16
CA ASN A 147 84.63 -14.66 -33.19
C ASN A 147 84.62 -13.22 -33.77
N GLU A 148 84.60 -12.28 -32.83
CA GLU A 148 85.12 -10.90 -32.87
C GLU A 148 84.17 -9.71 -33.16
N ASP A 149 83.82 -9.03 -32.06
CA ASP A 149 84.15 -7.63 -31.72
C ASP A 149 83.29 -6.43 -32.23
N LYS A 150 82.97 -5.58 -31.25
CA LYS A 150 82.53 -4.15 -31.24
C LYS A 150 81.07 -3.74 -31.50
N ASN A 151 80.40 -3.47 -30.37
CA ASN A 151 79.70 -2.21 -30.01
C ASN A 151 78.63 -1.62 -30.95
N GLN A 152 77.36 -2.00 -30.73
CA GLN A 152 76.22 -1.14 -30.31
C GLN A 152 74.88 -1.81 -30.68
N PRO A 153 73.89 -1.94 -29.76
CA PRO A 153 72.56 -2.43 -30.14
C PRO A 153 71.72 -1.31 -30.79
N PRO A 154 70.97 -1.57 -31.88
CA PRO A 154 70.03 -0.61 -32.41
C PRO A 154 68.88 -0.41 -31.42
N LYS A 155 68.58 0.84 -31.08
CA LYS A 155 67.41 1.21 -30.26
C LYS A 155 66.14 0.82 -31.01
N HIS A 156 65.50 -0.27 -30.61
CA HIS A 156 64.12 -0.54 -30.98
C HIS A 156 63.20 0.45 -30.28
N GLN A 157 62.81 1.52 -30.97
CA GLN A 157 61.74 2.39 -30.50
C GLN A 157 60.41 1.65 -30.62
N SER A 158 59.82 1.30 -29.47
CA SER A 158 58.53 0.65 -29.37
C SER A 158 57.41 1.49 -29.99
N PHE A 159 56.49 0.83 -30.70
CA PHE A 159 55.33 1.40 -31.39
C PHE A 159 54.51 2.39 -30.54
N PHE A 160 54.48 2.17 -29.22
CA PHE A 160 53.77 3.02 -28.25
C PHE A 160 54.34 4.44 -28.13
N HIS A 161 55.63 4.66 -28.39
CA HIS A 161 56.22 6.01 -28.35
C HIS A 161 55.68 6.93 -29.46
N ARG A 162 55.11 6.35 -30.53
CA ARG A 162 54.56 7.08 -31.68
C ARG A 162 53.07 7.45 -31.52
N LEU A 163 52.35 6.80 -30.59
CA LEU A 163 50.91 7.03 -30.39
C LEU A 163 50.59 8.15 -29.39
N PHE A 164 51.51 8.48 -28.48
CA PHE A 164 51.21 9.35 -27.34
C PHE A 164 51.97 10.68 -27.34
N ASN A 165 52.62 11.04 -28.46
CA ASN A 165 53.38 12.28 -28.55
C ASN A 165 52.97 13.13 -29.76
N ASN A 166 51.69 13.49 -29.82
CA ASN A 166 51.19 14.58 -30.65
C ASN A 166 50.33 15.53 -29.83
#